data_AF-A0A7W1L7D3-F1
#
_entry.id   AF-A0A7W1L7D3-F1
#
_cell.length_a   1.000
_cell.length_b   1.000
_cell.length_c   1.000
_cell.angle_alpha   90.00
_cell.angle_beta   90.00
_cell.angle_gamma   90.00
#
_symmetry.space_group_name_H-M   'P 1'
#
loop_
_entity.id
_entity.type
_entity.pdbx_description
1 polymer ?
#
loop_
_entity_poly.entity_id
_entity_poly.type
_entity_poly.pdbx_seq_one_letter_code
_entity_poly.pdbx_strand_id
1 'polypeptide(L)' 'MALSNKLATIESIERDFEDRVHVAVTIDDDPGRDLGLERMPGHRFFFAPEEVEPLGKQDSVG' A
#
# COMPACT_ATOMS: atom_id res chain seq x y z
N MET A 1 -8.16 8.23 8.89
CA MET A 1 -9.64 8.16 8.86
C MET A 1 -10.20 8.01 7.45
N ALA A 2 -9.74 8.73 6.42
CA ALA A 2 -10.28 8.59 5.06
C ALA A 2 -10.00 7.22 4.38
N LEU A 3 -8.86 6.60 4.72
CA LEU A 3 -8.42 5.31 4.13
C LEU A 3 -8.50 4.14 5.12
N SER A 4 -9.09 4.38 6.30
CA SER A 4 -9.28 3.31 7.30
C SER A 4 -10.23 2.25 6.75
N ASN A 5 -9.92 0.97 6.99
CA ASN A 5 -10.68 -0.19 6.50
C ASN A 5 -10.77 -0.31 4.96
N LYS A 6 -9.81 0.26 4.23
CA LYS A 6 -9.65 0.02 2.79
C LYS A 6 -8.66 -1.08 2.52
N LEU A 7 -8.99 -1.95 1.57
CA LEU A 7 -8.05 -2.93 1.04
C LEU A 7 -7.12 -2.22 0.06
N ALA A 8 -5.84 -2.62 0.12
CA ALA A 8 -4.81 -2.02 -0.69
C ALA A 8 -3.75 -3.07 -1.04
N THR A 9 -3.17 -2.90 -2.22
CA THR A 9 -2.08 -3.74 -2.70
C THR A 9 -0.75 -3.01 -2.47
N ILE A 10 0.25 -3.72 -1.93
CA ILE A 10 1.60 -3.18 -1.74
C ILE A 10 2.32 -3.20 -3.09
N GLU A 11 2.73 -2.03 -3.57
CA GLU A 11 3.45 -1.85 -4.84
C GLU A 11 4.97 -1.73 -4.63
N SER A 12 5.38 -1.12 -3.53
CA SER A 12 6.79 -1.02 -3.18
C SER A 12 7.00 -0.87 -1.68
N ILE A 13 8.17 -1.31 -1.22
CA ILE A 13 8.70 -1.00 0.10
C ILE A 13 9.87 -0.05 -0.14
N GLU A 14 9.79 1.15 0.42
CA GLU A 14 10.73 2.23 0.18
C GLU A 14 11.40 2.64 1.49
N ARG A 15 12.63 3.16 1.41
CA ARG A 15 13.37 3.72 2.54
C ARG A 15 13.64 5.18 2.28
N ASP A 16 13.33 6.03 3.25
CA ASP A 16 13.58 7.46 3.14
C ASP A 16 15.03 7.83 3.54
N PHE A 17 15.35 9.12 3.48
CA PHE A 17 16.67 9.64 3.85
C PHE A 17 16.96 9.57 5.36
N GLU A 18 15.94 9.33 6.19
CA GLU A 18 16.03 9.12 7.64
C GLU A 18 16.05 7.62 8.00
N ASP A 19 16.25 6.73 7.02
CA ASP A 19 16.34 5.28 7.18
C ASP A 19 15.01 4.59 7.57
N ARG A 20 13.87 5.31 7.47
CA ARG A 20 12.53 4.81 7.79
C ARG A 20 11.92 4.04 6.63
N VAL A 21 11.27 2.92 6.95
CA VAL A 21 10.57 2.07 5.99
C VAL A 21 9.16 2.59 5.75
N HIS A 22 8.79 2.72 4.49
CA HIS A 22 7.45 3.08 4.04
C HIS A 22 6.91 1.99 3.12
N VAL A 23 5.65 1.63 3.31
CA VAL A 23 4.90 0.74 2.43
C VAL A 23 4.08 1.62 1.50
N ALA A 24 4.41 1.59 0.21
CA ALA A 24 3.64 2.28 -0.82
C ALA A 24 2.53 1.36 -1.32
N VAL A 25 1.29 1.86 -1.28
CA VAL A 25 0.11 1.08 -1.65
C VAL A 25 -0.77 1.81 -2.66
N THR A 26 -1.46 1.02 -3.48
CA THR A 26 -2.63 1.46 -4.26
C THR A 26 -3.90 0.89 -3.64
N ILE A 27 -4.94 1.71 -3.52
CA ILE A 27 -6.22 1.28 -2.95
C ILE A 27 -6.98 0.47 -4.00
N ASP A 28 -7.54 -0.68 -3.61
CA ASP A 28 -8.18 -1.58 -4.57
C ASP A 28 -9.43 -0.97 -5.22
N ASP A 29 -10.16 -0.14 -4.47
CA ASP A 29 -11.37 0.58 -4.91
C ASP A 29 -11.09 1.94 -5.59
N ASP A 30 -9.83 2.37 -5.75
CA ASP A 30 -9.52 3.69 -6.32
C ASP A 30 -9.68 3.68 -7.85
N PRO A 31 -10.53 4.53 -8.45
CA PRO A 31 -10.61 4.65 -9.91
C PRO A 31 -9.28 5.09 -10.55
N GLY A 32 -8.38 5.73 -9.78
CA GLY A 32 -7.03 6.11 -10.20
C GLY A 32 -5.97 5.03 -9.96
N ARG A 33 -6.33 3.82 -9.52
CA ARG A 33 -5.40 2.75 -9.17
C ARG A 33 -4.37 2.46 -10.26
N ASP A 34 -4.81 2.39 -11.51
CA ASP A 34 -3.93 2.08 -12.65
C ASP A 34 -2.82 3.14 -12.82
N LEU A 35 -3.12 4.42 -12.57
CA LEU A 35 -2.13 5.50 -12.57
C LEU A 35 -1.11 5.32 -11.43
N GLY A 36 -1.55 4.76 -10.30
CA GLY A 36 -0.70 4.36 -9.19
C GLY A 36 0.26 3.23 -9.57
N LEU A 37 -0.21 2.24 -10.33
CA LEU A 37 0.62 1.15 -10.88
C LEU A 37 1.67 1.69 -11.87
N GLU A 38 1.30 2.68 -12.67
CA GLU A 38 2.21 3.41 -13.56
C GLU A 38 3.17 4.37 -12.82
N ARG A 39 3.08 4.42 -11.49
CA ARG A 39 3.87 5.29 -10.60
C ARG A 39 3.70 6.78 -10.88
N MET A 40 2.57 7.18 -11.44
CA MET A 40 2.23 8.60 -11.59
C MET A 40 2.03 9.24 -10.21
N PRO A 41 2.46 10.50 -10.00
CA PRO A 41 2.28 11.19 -8.72
C PRO A 41 0.81 11.28 -8.31
N GLY A 42 0.53 11.15 -7.01
CA GLY A 42 -0.81 11.37 -6.43
C GLY A 42 -1.70 10.12 -6.28
N HIS A 43 -1.28 8.97 -6.80
CA HIS A 43 -2.07 7.73 -6.79
C HIS A 43 -1.46 6.58 -5.97
N ARG A 44 -0.33 6.85 -5.31
CA ARG A 44 0.27 5.96 -4.30
C ARG A 44 0.21 6.64 -2.94
N PHE A 45 -0.19 5.87 -1.94
CA PHE A 45 -0.21 6.29 -0.55
C PHE A 45 0.92 5.59 0.20
N PHE A 46 1.54 6.28 1.15
CA PHE A 46 2.69 5.80 1.89
C PHE A 46 2.32 5.72 3.36
N PHE A 47 2.58 4.58 3.97
CA PHE A 47 2.30 4.29 5.37
C PHE A 47 3.53 3.67 6.03
N ALA A 48 3.70 3.86 7.33
CA ALA A 48 4.60 3.02 8.11
C ALA A 48 4.06 1.58 8.17
N PRO A 49 4.93 0.55 8.29
CA PRO A 49 4.48 -0.84 8.38
C PRO A 49 3.49 -1.12 9.54
N GLU A 50 3.58 -0.33 10.61
CA GLU A 50 2.70 -0.43 11.79
C GLU A 50 1.31 0.19 11.59
N GLU A 51 1.12 0.98 10.52
CA GLU A 51 -0.17 1.61 10.20
C GLU A 51 -1.06 0.73 9.30
N VAL A 52 -0.54 -0.41 8.83
CA VAL A 52 -1.25 -1.34 7.94
C VAL A 52 -1.47 -2.69 8.61
N GLU A 53 -2.62 -3.29 8.36
CA GLU A 53 -2.94 -4.64 8.81
C GLU A 53 -2.86 -5.61 7.61
N PRO A 54 -2.00 -6.65 7.66
CA PRO A 54 -1.95 -7.66 6.61
C PRO A 54 -3.29 -8.41 6.52
N LEU A 55 -3.82 -8.54 5.31
CA LEU A 55 -4.89 -9.50 5.05
C LEU A 55 -4.29 -10.88 5.29
N GLY A 56 -4.77 -11.58 6.33
CA GLY A 56 -4.15 -12.79 6.87
C GLY A 56 -3.70 -13.76 5.78
N LYS A 57 -2.60 -14.49 6.06
CA LYS A 57 -2.04 -15.47 5.14
C LYS A 57 -3.14 -16.42 4.68
N GLN A 58 -3.43 -16.46 3.37
CA GLN A 58 -4.17 -17.59 2.86
C GLN A 58 -3.26 -18.80 3.04
N ASP A 59 -3.57 -19.63 4.04
CA ASP A 59 -2.95 -20.93 4.18
C ASP A 59 -3.26 -21.68 2.88
N SER A 60 -2.29 -21.67 1.98
CA SER A 60 -2.30 -22.50 0.79
C SER A 60 -2.22 -23.92 1.31
N VAL A 61 -3.37 -24.58 1.41
CA VAL A 61 -3.43 -26.03 1.61
C VAL A 61 -2.76 -26.62 0.38
N GLY A 62 -1.54 -27.13 0.57
CA GLY A 62 -0.78 -27.86 -0.45
C GLY A 62 -1.38 -29.22 -0.75
#